data_AF-A0AAW9YWN7-F1
#
_entry.id   AF-A0AAW9YWN7-F1
#
_cell.length_a   1.000
_cell.length_b   1.000
_cell.length_c   1.000
_cell.angle_alpha   90.00
_cell.angle_beta   90.00
_cell.angle_gamma   90.00
#
_symmetry.space_group_name_H-M   'P 1'
#
loop_
_entity.id
_entity.type
_entity.pdbx_description
1 polymer ?
#
loop_
_entity_poly.entity_id
_entity_poly.type
_entity_poly.pdbx_seq_one_letter_code
_entity_poly.pdbx_strand_id
1 'polypeptide(L)'
;MNEISFDNMVFRDVAYKEYLDFSISNMDIYIKMFLNSIRNKGLEPIGPLIMAYTQIMKDQKVNVEFLMPVNGVFKSDMNLNFRSYLCIDEM
;
A
#
# COMPACT_ATOMS: atom_id res chain seq x y z
N MET A 1 -3.06 -16.81 27.83
CA MET A 1 -3.40 -15.81 26.79
C MET A 1 -2.37 -14.73 26.91
N ASN A 2 -1.48 -14.58 25.93
CA ASN A 2 -0.56 -13.46 25.95
C ASN A 2 -1.39 -12.21 25.67
N GLU A 3 -1.45 -11.31 26.66
CA GLU A 3 -1.92 -9.95 26.45
C GLU A 3 -1.04 -9.36 25.34
N ILE A 4 -1.65 -8.98 24.23
CA ILE A 4 -0.98 -8.14 23.24
C ILE A 4 -0.66 -6.87 23.99
N SER A 5 0.59 -6.71 24.43
CA SER A 5 1.05 -5.48 25.05
C SER A 5 0.80 -4.34 24.04
N PHE A 6 0.13 -3.29 24.49
CA PHE A 6 -0.10 -2.09 23.69
C PHE A 6 1.21 -1.45 23.21
N ASP A 7 2.36 -1.83 23.78
CA ASP A 7 3.69 -1.39 23.37
C ASP A 7 4.05 -1.78 21.92
N ASN A 8 3.37 -2.79 21.35
CA ASN A 8 3.60 -3.25 19.97
C ASN A 8 2.69 -2.56 18.94
N MET A 9 1.83 -1.63 19.37
CA MET A 9 0.91 -0.92 18.49
C MET A 9 1.55 0.37 17.97
N VAL A 10 1.84 0.43 16.67
CA VAL A 10 2.47 1.60 16.03
C VAL A 10 1.59 2.09 14.88
N PHE A 11 1.37 3.40 14.83
CA PHE A 11 0.74 4.02 13.66
C PHE A 11 1.72 4.04 12.50
N ARG A 12 1.30 3.50 11.35
CA ARG A 12 2.06 3.55 10.12
C ARG A 12 1.35 4.44 9.11
N ASP A 13 2.11 5.40 8.59
CA ASP A 13 1.73 6.23 7.46
C ASP A 13 1.83 5.41 6.17
N VAL A 14 0.73 5.31 5.43
CA VAL A 14 0.63 4.42 4.28
C VAL A 14 0.18 5.19 3.05
N ALA A 15 1.02 5.13 2.01
CA ALA A 15 0.64 5.49 0.66
C ALA A 15 -0.14 4.33 0.03
N TYR A 16 -1.24 4.61 -0.66
CA TYR A 16 -2.01 3.58 -1.32
C TYR A 16 -2.61 4.04 -2.65
N LYS A 17 -2.93 3.06 -3.51
CA LYS A 17 -3.63 3.26 -4.77
C LYS A 17 -4.42 2.04 -5.17
N GLU A 18 -5.66 2.27 -5.59
CA GLU A 18 -6.51 1.26 -6.20
C GLU A 18 -6.31 1.22 -7.71
N TYR A 19 -6.28 0.00 -8.26
CA TYR A 19 -6.25 -0.29 -9.69
C TYR A 19 -7.42 -1.21 -10.02
N LEU A 20 -8.24 -0.79 -10.97
CA LEU A 20 -9.40 -1.52 -11.45
C LEU A 20 -9.09 -2.20 -12.78
N ASP A 21 -9.72 -3.34 -13.05
CA ASP A 21 -9.57 -4.12 -14.29
C ASP A 21 -8.09 -4.43 -14.63
N PHE A 22 -7.26 -4.60 -13.60
CA PHE A 22 -5.84 -4.81 -13.69
C PHE A 22 -5.54 -6.20 -14.26
N SER A 23 -4.76 -6.27 -15.33
CA SER A 23 -4.20 -7.54 -15.81
C SER A 23 -2.98 -7.91 -14.98
N ILE A 24 -2.99 -9.11 -14.39
CA ILE A 24 -1.86 -9.62 -13.60
C ILE A 24 -0.55 -9.63 -14.42
N SER A 25 -0.64 -9.82 -15.73
CA SER A 25 0.51 -9.77 -16.65
C SER A 25 1.30 -8.46 -16.60
N ASN A 26 0.67 -7.35 -16.19
CA ASN A 26 1.27 -6.01 -16.22
C ASN A 26 1.76 -5.56 -14.84
N MET A 27 1.80 -6.45 -13.85
CA MET A 27 2.07 -6.11 -12.46
C MET A 27 3.35 -5.30 -12.24
N ASP A 28 4.45 -5.70 -12.85
CA ASP A 28 5.74 -5.01 -12.70
C ASP A 28 5.69 -3.54 -13.13
N ILE A 29 4.91 -3.23 -14.17
CA ILE A 29 4.77 -1.87 -14.70
C ILE A 29 4.03 -1.01 -13.68
N TYR A 30 2.92 -1.51 -13.15
CA TYR A 30 2.12 -0.78 -12.17
C TYR A 30 2.84 -0.60 -10.84
N ILE A 31 3.59 -1.61 -10.39
CA ILE A 31 4.43 -1.49 -9.18
C ILE A 31 5.46 -0.36 -9.38
N LYS A 32 6.15 -0.33 -10.53
CA LYS A 32 7.10 0.75 -10.84
C LYS A 32 6.44 2.12 -10.87
N MET A 33 5.25 2.23 -11.49
CA MET A 33 4.49 3.50 -11.53
C MET A 33 4.05 3.95 -10.13
N PHE A 34 3.63 3.03 -9.28
CA PHE A 34 3.24 3.29 -7.90
C PHE A 34 4.45 3.79 -7.08
N LEU A 35 5.58 3.08 -7.14
CA LEU A 35 6.83 3.49 -6.46
C LEU A 35 7.34 4.85 -6.94
N ASN A 36 7.25 5.13 -8.25
CA ASN A 36 7.61 6.44 -8.79
C ASN A 36 6.68 7.54 -8.27
N SER A 37 5.39 7.26 -8.08
CA SER A 37 4.43 8.23 -7.52
C SER A 37 4.77 8.58 -6.07
N ILE A 38 5.22 7.61 -5.27
CA ILE A 38 5.73 7.82 -3.91
C ILE A 38 7.00 8.70 -3.94
N ARG A 39 7.98 8.36 -4.80
CA ARG A 39 9.23 9.13 -4.94
C ARG A 39 8.99 10.57 -5.41
N ASN A 40 8.04 10.79 -6.32
CA ASN A 40 7.67 12.12 -6.79
C ASN A 40 7.06 13.00 -5.69
N LYS A 41 6.56 12.41 -4.60
CA LYS A 41 6.12 13.12 -3.40
C LYS A 41 7.26 13.39 -2.41
N GLY A 42 8.49 12.99 -2.72
CA GLY A 42 9.65 13.12 -1.83
C GLY A 42 9.63 12.13 -0.66
N LEU A 43 8.89 11.02 -0.78
CA LEU A 43 8.73 10.02 0.27
C LEU A 43 9.58 8.77 -0.02
N GLU A 44 9.94 8.07 1.04
CA GLU A 44 10.67 6.81 0.96
C GLU A 44 9.81 5.65 1.52
N PRO A 45 9.76 4.50 0.82
CA PRO A 45 9.17 3.28 1.36
C PRO A 45 9.93 2.79 2.59
N ILE A 46 9.24 2.52 3.69
CA ILE A 46 9.82 2.03 4.96
C ILE A 46 9.36 0.62 5.34
N GLY A 47 8.76 -0.10 4.40
CA GLY A 47 8.22 -1.43 4.65
C GLY A 47 7.95 -2.21 3.37
N PRO A 48 7.35 -3.40 3.48
CA PRO A 48 6.99 -4.20 2.33
C PRO A 48 5.85 -3.56 1.53
N LEU A 49 5.86 -3.78 0.21
CA LEU A 49 4.66 -3.57 -0.61
C LEU A 49 3.60 -4.60 -0.21
N ILE A 50 2.42 -4.12 0.16
CA ILE A 50 1.25 -4.96 0.39
C ILE A 50 0.34 -4.82 -0.83
N MET A 51 -0.07 -5.96 -1.39
CA MET A 51 -1.03 -6.03 -2.48
C MET A 51 -2.28 -6.73 -1.99
N ALA A 52 -3.39 -6.00 -1.92
CA ALA A 52 -4.67 -6.54 -1.52
C ALA A 52 -5.55 -6.72 -2.76
N TYR A 53 -5.81 -7.97 -3.16
CA TYR A 53 -6.77 -8.28 -4.20
C TYR A 53 -8.19 -8.08 -3.66
N THR A 54 -8.90 -7.07 -4.16
CA THR A 54 -10.26 -6.76 -3.71
C THR A 54 -11.31 -7.53 -4.52
N GLN A 55 -11.00 -7.87 -5.78
CA GLN A 55 -11.87 -8.68 -6.63
C GLN A 55 -11.04 -9.49 -7.64
N ILE A 56 -11.43 -10.75 -7.87
CA ILE A 56 -10.87 -11.60 -8.92
C ILE A 56 -11.93 -11.75 -10.02
N MET A 57 -11.54 -11.52 -11.28
CA MET A 57 -12.41 -11.57 -12.45
C MET A 57 -11.92 -12.62 -13.45
N LYS A 58 -12.69 -12.83 -14.52
CA LYS A 58 -12.28 -13.70 -15.63
C LYS A 58 -11.06 -13.11 -16.35
N ASP A 59 -10.39 -13.92 -17.16
CA ASP A 59 -9.28 -13.51 -18.04
C ASP A 59 -8.09 -12.87 -17.29
N GLN A 60 -7.78 -13.39 -16.10
CA GLN A 60 -6.65 -12.93 -15.26
C GLN A 60 -6.71 -11.44 -14.89
N LYS A 61 -7.91 -10.87 -14.89
CA LYS A 61 -8.16 -9.52 -14.40
C LYS A 61 -8.54 -9.52 -12.94
N VAL A 62 -8.11 -8.49 -12.23
CA VAL A 62 -8.39 -8.30 -10.81
C VAL A 62 -8.56 -6.82 -10.52
N ASN A 63 -9.24 -6.50 -9.43
CA ASN A 63 -9.08 -5.21 -8.77
C ASN A 63 -8.06 -5.39 -7.65
N VAL A 64 -7.10 -4.50 -7.55
CA VAL A 64 -6.01 -4.59 -6.58
C VAL A 64 -5.75 -3.23 -5.95
N GLU A 65 -5.55 -3.24 -4.65
CA GLU A 65 -5.05 -2.09 -3.91
C GLU A 65 -3.58 -2.33 -3.57
N PHE A 66 -2.72 -1.39 -3.97
CA PHE A 66 -1.33 -1.35 -3.55
C PHE A 66 -1.20 -0.44 -2.33
N LEU A 67 -0.50 -0.91 -1.31
CA LEU A 67 -0.24 -0.19 -0.08
C LEU A 67 1.25 -0.25 0.24
N MET A 68 1.81 0.86 0.69
CA MET A 68 3.21 0.95 1.08
C MET A 68 3.36 1.87 2.30
N PRO A 69 3.93 1.36 3.41
CA PRO A 69 4.38 2.22 4.50
C PRO A 69 5.42 3.24 4.01
N VAL A 70 5.26 4.51 4.38
CA VAL A 70 6.15 5.62 3.99
C VAL A 70 6.66 6.39 5.20
N ASN A 71 7.78 7.09 5.03
CA ASN A 71 8.45 7.87 6.08
C ASN A 71 7.77 9.20 6.46
N GLY A 72 6.56 9.49 5.97
CA GLY A 72 5.84 10.70 6.35
C GLY A 72 4.49 10.90 5.67
N VAL A 73 3.77 11.89 6.18
CA VAL A 73 2.43 12.29 5.70
C VAL A 73 2.50 13.10 4.41
N PHE A 74 1.47 12.98 3.58
CA PHE A 74 1.33 13.78 2.36
C PHE A 74 -0.12 14.03 1.99
N LYS A 75 -0.34 15.06 1.16
CA LYS A 75 -1.67 15.34 0.60
C LYS A 75 -1.95 14.42 -0.59
N SER A 76 -3.05 13.67 -0.49
CA SER A 76 -3.58 12.83 -1.57
C SER A 76 -3.82 13.61 -2.86
N ASP A 77 -3.69 12.93 -3.98
CA ASP A 77 -4.07 13.42 -5.30
C ASP A 77 -4.59 12.27 -6.18
N MET A 78 -4.82 12.56 -7.47
CA MET A 78 -5.30 11.56 -8.44
C MET A 78 -4.34 10.36 -8.63
N ASN A 79 -3.07 10.53 -8.28
CA ASN A 79 -2.03 9.53 -8.50
C ASN A 79 -1.67 8.73 -7.27
N LEU A 80 -1.86 9.26 -6.06
CA LEU A 80 -1.48 8.60 -4.82
C LEU A 80 -2.35 9.10 -3.66
N ASN A 81 -2.90 8.17 -2.89
CA ASN A 81 -3.71 8.47 -1.71
C ASN A 81 -2.94 8.16 -0.42
N PHE A 82 -3.35 8.81 0.67
CA PHE A 82 -2.77 8.67 1.99
C PHE A 82 -3.79 8.19 3.02
N ARG A 83 -3.38 7.28 3.90
CA ARG A 83 -4.10 6.91 5.14
C ARG A 83 -3.11 6.42 6.19
N SER A 84 -3.48 6.48 7.46
CA SER A 84 -2.69 5.90 8.55
C SER A 84 -3.40 4.67 9.10
N TYR A 85 -2.64 3.62 9.38
CA TYR A 85 -3.15 2.40 9.99
C TYR A 85 -2.54 2.16 11.37
N LEU A 86 -3.35 1.61 12.27
CA LEU A 86 -2.82 0.99 13.47
C LEU A 86 -2.27 -0.39 13.08
N CYS A 87 -0.96 -0.56 13.18
CA CYS A 87 -0.31 -1.85 12.97
C CYS A 87 0.07 -2.45 14.33
N ILE A 88 -0.17 -3.75 14.48
CA ILE A 88 0.35 -4.54 15.58
C ILE A 88 1.58 -5.26 15.01
N ASP A 89 2.77 -4.84 15.42
CA ASP A 89 3.98 -5.60 15.09
C ASP A 89 4.04 -6.81 16.03
N GLU A 90 3.77 -7.99 15.49
CA GLU A 90 4.16 -9.23 16.16
C GLU A 90 5.69 -9.35 16.00
N MET A 91 6.45 -8.71 16.90
CA MET A 91 7.89 -8.93 17.02
C MET A 91 8.22 -10.38 17.34
#